data_AF-A0A3D5Z796-F1
#
_entry.id   AF-A0A3D5Z796-F1
#
_cell.length_a   1.000
_cell.length_b   1.000
_cell.length_c   1.000
_cell.angle_alpha   90.00
_cell.angle_beta   90.00
_cell.angle_gamma   90.00
#
_symmetry.space_group_name_H-M   'P 1'
#
loop_
_entity.id
_entity.type
_entity.pdbx_description
1 polymer ?
#
loop_
_entity_poly.entity_id
_entity_poly.type
_entity_poly.pdbx_seq_one_letter_code
_entity_poly.pdbx_strand_id
1 'polypeptide(L)'
;MLDNIYYTNNYLVRKKPKIPILPLVFTIFLIVLIILSLRYKAYDIRKITGYLECDTTCKIEFKTDIKDTNKYLEPKYIVIKKLKKEIKKVDTSEILTDSNALSNYQIITYEIDKIDLREKMFYEVKIFANEDIVFQKIIDLIFKEEQENE
;
A
#
# COMPACT_ATOMS: atom_id res chain seq x y z
N MET A 1 -20.69 7.89 87.16
CA MET A 1 -20.97 8.87 86.10
C MET A 1 -20.70 8.19 84.77
N LEU A 2 -21.70 8.29 83.90
CA LEU A 2 -21.76 7.75 82.55
C LEU A 2 -20.75 8.46 81.62
N ASP A 3 -20.44 7.76 80.54
CA ASP A 3 -19.96 8.27 79.26
C ASP A 3 -18.51 8.77 79.15
N ASN A 4 -17.70 8.01 78.42
CA ASN A 4 -17.45 8.40 77.04
C ASN A 4 -16.84 7.27 76.22
N ILE A 5 -17.71 6.65 75.44
CA ILE A 5 -17.35 5.84 74.29
C ILE A 5 -16.85 6.80 73.21
N TYR A 6 -15.53 6.85 72.97
CA TYR A 6 -15.00 7.37 71.71
C TYR A 6 -14.64 6.19 70.81
N TYR A 7 -15.65 5.73 70.06
CA TYR A 7 -15.42 5.05 68.79
C TYR A 7 -14.80 6.05 67.82
N THR A 8 -13.53 5.87 67.48
CA THR A 8 -12.98 6.41 66.23
C THR A 8 -12.60 5.25 65.34
N ASN A 9 -13.59 4.85 64.54
CA ASN A 9 -13.46 4.05 63.34
C ASN A 9 -12.37 4.63 62.41
N ASN A 10 -11.15 4.10 62.50
CA ASN A 10 -10.07 4.41 61.55
C ASN A 10 -9.87 3.31 60.49
N TYR A 11 -10.84 2.39 60.33
CA TYR A 11 -10.74 1.26 59.40
C TYR A 11 -11.21 1.54 57.96
N LEU A 12 -11.48 2.80 57.59
CA LEU A 12 -11.96 3.14 56.24
C LEU A 12 -11.15 4.24 55.55
N VAL A 13 -9.82 4.24 55.71
CA VAL A 13 -8.97 4.87 54.69
C VAL A 13 -8.98 3.95 53.47
N ARG A 14 -10.01 4.09 52.62
CA ARG A 14 -10.02 3.56 51.25
C ARG A 14 -8.82 4.16 50.51
N LYS A 15 -7.66 3.52 50.61
CA LYS A 15 -6.52 3.78 49.75
C LYS A 15 -6.98 3.43 48.34
N LYS A 16 -7.31 4.45 47.53
CA LYS A 16 -7.56 4.26 46.09
C LYS A 16 -6.37 3.46 45.55
N PRO A 17 -6.58 2.36 44.80
CA PRO A 17 -5.46 1.63 44.21
C PRO A 17 -4.73 2.61 43.29
N LYS A 18 -3.49 2.98 43.65
CA LYS A 18 -2.59 3.65 42.73
C LYS A 18 -2.19 2.57 41.73
N ILE A 19 -2.95 2.44 40.64
CA ILE A 19 -2.51 1.64 39.50
C ILE A 19 -1.14 2.23 39.12
N PRO A 20 -0.06 1.45 39.16
CA PRO A 20 1.24 1.97 38.80
C PRO A 20 1.15 2.44 37.34
N ILE A 21 1.38 3.72 37.12
CA ILE A 21 1.33 4.35 35.78
C ILE A 21 2.46 3.79 34.90
N LEU A 22 3.56 3.36 35.53
CA LEU A 22 4.76 2.84 34.87
C LEU A 22 4.50 1.65 33.92
N PRO A 23 3.83 0.54 34.32
CA PRO A 23 3.51 -0.54 33.39
C PRO A 23 2.57 -0.10 32.27
N LEU A 24 1.67 0.86 32.52
CA LEU A 24 0.77 1.37 31.50
C LEU A 24 1.54 2.17 30.43
N VAL A 25 2.47 3.03 30.83
CA VAL A 25 3.38 3.74 29.93
C VAL A 25 4.25 2.75 29.15
N PHE A 26 4.77 1.72 29.81
CA PHE A 26 5.58 0.69 29.15
C PHE A 26 4.77 -0.09 28.10
N THR A 27 3.52 -0.45 28.39
CA THR A 27 2.64 -1.10 27.40
C THR A 27 2.33 -0.20 26.21
N ILE A 28 2.10 1.09 26.42
CA ILE A 28 1.89 2.05 25.33
C ILE A 28 3.13 2.14 24.45
N PHE A 29 4.31 2.24 25.07
CA PHE A 29 5.58 2.29 24.34
C PHE A 29 5.82 1.03 23.49
N LEU A 30 5.52 -0.15 24.04
CA LEU A 30 5.60 -1.42 23.32
C LEU A 30 4.64 -1.47 22.13
N ILE A 31 3.39 -1.01 22.31
CA ILE A 31 2.41 -0.93 21.21
C ILE A 31 2.89 0.01 20.12
N VAL A 32 3.44 1.18 20.49
CA VAL A 32 4.00 2.14 19.53
C VAL A 32 5.18 1.53 18.78
N LEU A 33 6.10 0.85 19.46
CA LEU A 33 7.21 0.13 18.81
C LEU A 33 6.73 -0.98 17.87
N ILE A 34 5.69 -1.72 18.25
CA ILE A 34 5.10 -2.75 17.41
C ILE A 34 4.48 -2.11 16.16
N ILE A 35 3.72 -1.01 16.31
CA ILE A 35 3.13 -0.26 15.19
C ILE A 35 4.24 0.30 14.28
N LEU A 36 5.31 0.87 14.84
CA LEU A 36 6.48 1.35 14.12
C LEU A 36 7.20 0.22 13.34
N SER A 37 7.22 -0.98 13.90
CA SER A 37 7.84 -2.16 13.27
C SER A 37 6.99 -2.76 12.14
N LEU A 38 5.68 -2.49 12.13
CA LEU A 38 4.76 -2.95 11.09
C LEU A 38 4.95 -2.14 9.81
N ARG A 39 5.90 -2.56 8.97
CA ARG A 39 6.03 -2.05 7.59
C ARG A 39 4.95 -2.68 6.72
N TYR A 40 3.90 -1.93 6.40
CA TYR A 40 2.89 -2.38 5.44
C TYR A 40 3.32 -2.06 4.00
N LYS A 41 3.52 -3.14 3.23
CA LYS A 41 3.54 -3.22 1.76
C LYS A 41 2.32 -2.57 1.11
N ALA A 42 2.30 -1.28 0.77
CA ALA A 42 1.25 -0.73 -0.08
C ALA A 42 1.73 -0.62 -1.53
N TYR A 43 0.83 -0.93 -2.46
CA TYR A 43 1.06 -0.81 -3.89
C TYR A 43 -0.05 0.04 -4.50
N ASP A 44 0.25 0.86 -5.50
CA ASP A 44 -0.78 1.39 -6.39
C ASP A 44 -1.26 0.23 -7.29
N ILE A 45 -2.54 -0.12 -7.16
CA ILE A 45 -3.14 -1.25 -7.89
C ILE A 45 -4.04 -0.70 -8.97
N ARG A 46 -3.68 -0.96 -10.23
CA ARG A 46 -4.48 -0.56 -11.39
C ARG A 46 -5.05 -1.78 -12.09
N LYS A 47 -6.30 -1.69 -12.52
CA LYS A 47 -6.94 -2.71 -13.35
C LYS A 47 -7.01 -2.20 -14.77
N ILE A 48 -6.47 -2.97 -15.71
CA ILE A 48 -6.51 -2.67 -17.14
C ILE A 48 -6.91 -3.91 -17.92
N THR A 49 -7.46 -3.72 -19.11
CA THR A 49 -7.69 -4.81 -20.06
C THR A 49 -6.59 -4.75 -21.10
N GLY A 50 -5.74 -5.77 -21.14
CA GLY A 50 -4.62 -5.89 -22.08
C GLY A 50 -4.78 -7.08 -23.01
N TYR A 51 -4.27 -6.96 -24.23
CA TYR A 51 -4.16 -8.08 -25.16
C TYR A 51 -2.97 -8.95 -24.75
N LEU A 52 -3.21 -10.24 -24.50
CA LEU A 52 -2.17 -11.19 -24.10
C LEU A 52 -1.82 -12.10 -25.27
N GLU A 53 -0.53 -12.19 -25.58
CA GLU A 53 0.02 -13.13 -26.54
C GLU A 53 1.14 -13.94 -25.87
N CYS A 54 1.04 -15.27 -25.89
CA CYS A 54 1.97 -16.17 -25.23
C CYS A 54 2.59 -17.16 -26.24
N ASP A 55 3.90 -17.02 -26.49
CA ASP A 55 4.68 -17.99 -27.27
C ASP A 55 5.73 -18.66 -26.36
N THR A 56 6.93 -18.09 -26.27
CA THR A 56 8.01 -18.49 -25.34
C THR A 56 7.98 -17.66 -24.06
N THR A 57 7.75 -16.36 -24.19
CA THR A 57 7.34 -15.43 -23.13
C THR A 57 5.91 -14.96 -23.42
N CYS A 58 5.25 -14.38 -22.43
CA CYS A 58 3.96 -13.72 -22.67
C CYS A 58 4.14 -12.22 -22.73
N LYS A 59 3.52 -11.60 -23.72
CA LYS A 59 3.46 -10.15 -23.93
C LYS A 59 2.05 -9.66 -23.63
N ILE A 60 1.96 -8.54 -22.94
CA ILE A 60 0.69 -7.89 -22.59
C ILE A 60 0.72 -6.48 -23.12
N GLU A 61 -0.17 -6.20 -24.05
CA GLU A 61 -0.23 -4.92 -24.75
C GLU A 61 -1.50 -4.18 -24.37
N PHE A 62 -1.36 -2.90 -24.02
CA PHE A 62 -2.50 -2.02 -23.78
C PHE A 62 -2.15 -0.60 -24.22
N LYS A 63 -3.20 0.15 -24.56
CA LYS A 63 -3.10 1.54 -25.00
C LYS A 63 -3.36 2.46 -23.82
N THR A 64 -2.53 3.48 -23.66
CA THR A 64 -2.73 4.55 -22.68
C THR A 64 -2.52 5.92 -23.32
N ASP A 65 -3.12 6.96 -22.75
CA ASP A 65 -2.77 8.34 -23.08
C ASP A 65 -1.31 8.60 -22.64
N ILE A 66 -0.56 9.35 -23.43
CA ILE A 66 0.83 9.74 -23.13
C ILE A 66 0.96 10.40 -21.76
N LYS A 67 -0.06 11.16 -21.33
CA LYS A 67 -0.05 11.84 -20.02
C LYS A 67 0.05 10.87 -18.85
N ASP A 68 -0.43 9.64 -19.02
CA ASP A 68 -0.49 8.63 -17.97
C ASP A 68 0.63 7.58 -18.05
N THR A 69 1.48 7.60 -19.09
CA THR A 69 2.53 6.59 -19.33
C THR A 69 3.46 6.41 -18.13
N ASN A 70 3.89 7.51 -17.49
CA ASN A 70 4.80 7.44 -16.34
C ASN A 70 4.26 6.57 -15.18
N LYS A 71 2.93 6.44 -15.05
CA LYS A 71 2.30 5.60 -14.02
C LYS A 71 2.46 4.10 -14.31
N TYR A 72 2.75 3.74 -15.54
CA TYR A 72 2.83 2.36 -16.02
C TYR A 72 4.28 1.92 -16.32
N LEU A 73 5.28 2.80 -16.18
CA LEU A 73 6.68 2.46 -16.48
C LEU A 73 7.40 1.71 -15.35
N GLU A 74 6.95 1.81 -14.09
CA GLU A 74 7.59 1.17 -12.93
C GLU A 74 6.73 0.12 -12.18
N PRO A 75 6.15 -0.87 -12.87
CA PRO A 75 5.40 -1.94 -12.21
C PRO A 75 6.34 -2.99 -11.60
N LYS A 76 6.03 -3.50 -10.40
CA LYS A 76 6.78 -4.60 -9.77
C LYS A 76 6.34 -5.97 -10.27
N TYR A 77 5.03 -6.17 -10.36
CA TYR A 77 4.45 -7.42 -10.81
C TYR A 77 3.04 -7.16 -11.34
N ILE A 78 2.54 -8.14 -12.09
CA ILE A 78 1.17 -8.16 -12.56
C ILE A 78 0.47 -9.41 -12.08
N VAL A 79 -0.86 -9.33 -11.96
CA VAL A 79 -1.72 -10.47 -11.63
C VAL A 79 -2.73 -10.67 -12.74
N ILE A 80 -2.74 -11.88 -13.33
CA ILE A 80 -3.64 -12.29 -14.41
C ILE A 80 -4.32 -13.58 -13.97
N LYS A 81 -5.65 -13.62 -13.92
CA LYS A 81 -6.42 -14.80 -13.43
C LYS A 81 -5.89 -15.38 -12.11
N LYS A 82 -5.52 -14.51 -11.15
CA LYS A 82 -4.91 -14.86 -9.84
C LYS A 82 -3.47 -15.38 -9.90
N LEU A 83 -2.83 -15.42 -11.06
CA LEU A 83 -1.42 -15.77 -11.21
C LEU A 83 -0.57 -14.50 -11.10
N LYS A 84 0.30 -14.45 -10.09
CA LYS A 84 1.31 -13.40 -9.94
C LYS A 84 2.47 -13.67 -10.89
N LYS A 85 2.88 -12.65 -11.64
CA LYS A 85 3.97 -12.71 -12.60
C LYS A 85 4.87 -11.48 -12.47
N GLU A 86 6.16 -11.73 -12.39
CA GLU A 86 7.18 -10.69 -12.41
C GLU A 86 7.38 -10.18 -13.83
N ILE A 87 7.72 -8.91 -13.94
CA ILE A 87 7.88 -8.22 -15.22
C ILE A 87 9.35 -8.29 -15.58
N LYS A 88 9.64 -8.88 -16.74
CA LYS A 88 11.00 -9.04 -17.24
C LYS A 88 11.44 -7.83 -18.05
N LYS A 89 10.52 -7.28 -18.84
CA LYS A 89 10.79 -6.17 -19.73
C LYS A 89 9.54 -5.32 -19.90
N VAL A 90 9.76 -4.02 -20.06
CA VAL A 90 8.74 -3.04 -20.42
C VAL A 90 9.19 -2.40 -21.73
N ASP A 91 8.31 -2.34 -22.72
CA ASP A 91 8.52 -1.59 -23.96
C ASP A 91 7.41 -0.52 -24.07
N THR A 92 7.83 0.70 -24.36
CA THR A 92 6.95 1.86 -24.55
C THR A 92 7.36 2.67 -25.78
N SER A 93 8.14 2.09 -26.69
CA SER A 93 8.70 2.81 -27.83
C SER A 93 7.65 3.24 -28.86
N GLU A 94 6.48 2.58 -28.87
CA GLU A 94 5.45 2.79 -29.87
C GLU A 94 4.41 3.84 -29.44
N ILE A 95 4.39 4.96 -30.17
CA ILE A 95 3.42 6.04 -30.01
C ILE A 95 2.59 6.12 -31.30
N LEU A 96 1.28 6.07 -31.16
CA LEU A 96 0.34 6.19 -32.25
C LEU A 96 -0.46 7.48 -32.13
N THR A 97 -0.56 8.20 -33.24
CA THR A 97 -1.38 9.41 -33.36
C THR A 97 -2.75 9.02 -33.87
N ASP A 98 -3.81 9.25 -33.08
CA ASP A 98 -5.17 9.13 -33.58
C ASP A 98 -5.63 10.47 -34.14
N SER A 99 -5.66 10.54 -35.47
CA SER A 99 -6.06 11.73 -36.22
C SER A 99 -7.52 12.13 -35.97
N ASN A 100 -8.37 11.19 -35.55
CA ASN A 100 -9.80 11.43 -35.34
C ASN A 100 -10.11 11.98 -33.94
N ALA A 101 -9.31 11.58 -32.94
CA ALA A 101 -9.49 11.99 -31.55
C ALA A 101 -8.57 13.14 -31.12
N LEU A 102 -7.68 13.64 -32.00
CA LEU A 102 -6.66 14.65 -31.71
C LEU A 102 -5.80 14.28 -30.49
N SER A 103 -5.58 12.98 -30.27
CA SER A 103 -4.90 12.44 -29.10
C SER A 103 -3.83 11.45 -29.52
N ASN A 104 -2.71 11.51 -28.82
CA ASN A 104 -1.63 10.54 -28.97
C ASN A 104 -1.80 9.46 -27.91
N TYR A 105 -1.69 8.20 -28.33
CA TYR A 105 -1.68 7.06 -27.44
C TYR A 105 -0.32 6.38 -27.47
N GLN A 106 0.11 5.85 -26.34
CA GLN A 106 1.29 5.03 -26.23
C GLN A 106 0.88 3.58 -26.03
N ILE A 107 1.50 2.68 -26.79
CA ILE A 107 1.37 1.25 -26.57
C ILE A 107 2.42 0.87 -25.54
N ILE A 108 1.97 0.23 -24.47
CA ILE A 108 2.83 -0.33 -23.45
C ILE A 108 2.76 -1.84 -23.54
N THR A 109 3.92 -2.46 -23.70
CA THR A 109 4.06 -3.91 -23.80
C THR A 109 4.87 -4.43 -22.60
N TYR A 110 4.25 -5.26 -21.77
CA TYR A 110 4.94 -5.97 -20.69
C TYR A 110 5.29 -7.38 -21.11
N GLU A 111 6.53 -7.78 -20.86
CA GLU A 111 7.00 -9.14 -21.05
C GLU A 111 7.12 -9.87 -19.71
N ILE A 112 6.51 -11.05 -19.63
CA ILE A 112 6.50 -11.91 -18.44
C ILE A 112 6.82 -13.36 -18.80
N ASP A 113 7.10 -14.17 -17.77
CA ASP A 113 7.18 -15.62 -17.91
C ASP A 113 5.93 -16.24 -18.52
N LYS A 114 6.14 -17.30 -19.29
CA LYS A 114 5.06 -18.07 -19.91
C LYS A 114 3.97 -18.42 -18.90
N ILE A 115 2.73 -18.26 -19.36
CA ILE A 115 1.54 -18.72 -18.67
C ILE A 115 0.85 -19.70 -19.61
N ASP A 116 0.33 -20.79 -19.05
CA ASP A 116 -0.45 -21.78 -19.80
C ASP A 116 -1.89 -21.27 -20.03
N LEU A 117 -2.00 -20.17 -20.78
CA LEU A 117 -3.26 -19.59 -21.23
C LEU A 117 -3.44 -19.94 -22.70
N ARG A 118 -4.54 -20.64 -22.99
CA ARG A 118 -4.76 -21.29 -24.30
C ARG A 118 -5.16 -20.35 -25.44
N GLU A 119 -5.47 -19.09 -25.16
CA GLU A 119 -6.06 -18.17 -26.14
C GLU A 119 -5.37 -16.81 -26.15
N LYS A 120 -4.98 -16.36 -27.36
CA LYS A 120 -4.58 -14.97 -27.66
C LYS A 120 -5.84 -14.10 -27.59
N MET A 121 -6.05 -13.44 -26.46
CA MET A 121 -7.26 -12.67 -26.19
C MET A 121 -7.00 -11.55 -25.19
N PHE A 122 -8.01 -10.70 -25.01
CA PHE A 122 -8.01 -9.66 -24.00
C PHE A 122 -8.25 -10.24 -22.60
N TYR A 123 -7.39 -9.89 -21.65
CA TYR A 123 -7.53 -10.26 -20.25
C TYR A 123 -7.53 -9.02 -19.35
N GLU A 124 -8.32 -9.07 -18.28
CA GLU A 124 -8.17 -8.13 -17.18
C GLU A 124 -6.88 -8.46 -16.42
N VAL A 125 -5.99 -7.48 -16.33
CA VAL A 125 -4.71 -7.54 -15.65
C VAL A 125 -4.70 -6.52 -14.53
N LYS A 126 -4.25 -6.94 -13.35
CA LYS A 126 -3.95 -6.02 -12.25
C LYS A 126 -2.47 -5.72 -12.23
N ILE A 127 -2.11 -4.46 -12.42
CA ILE A 127 -0.74 -3.96 -12.34
C ILE A 127 -0.50 -3.44 -10.93
N PHE A 128 0.57 -3.90 -10.30
CA PHE A 128 1.00 -3.45 -8.99
C PHE A 128 2.28 -2.62 -9.16
N ALA A 129 2.12 -1.30 -9.06
CA ALA A 129 3.20 -0.32 -9.22
C ALA A 129 3.47 0.40 -7.89
N ASN A 130 4.61 1.10 -7.80
CA ASN A 130 5.01 1.95 -6.67
C ASN A 130 4.86 1.25 -5.30
N GLU A 131 5.82 0.38 -4.98
CA GLU A 131 5.88 -0.21 -3.64
C GLU A 131 6.27 0.86 -2.63
N ASP A 132 5.28 1.41 -1.95
CA ASP A 132 5.49 2.35 -0.87
C ASP A 132 5.26 1.65 0.47
N ILE A 133 6.15 1.96 1.41
CA ILE A 133 5.93 1.58 2.79
C ILE A 133 4.96 2.63 3.36
N VAL A 134 3.73 2.21 3.72
CA VAL A 134 2.68 3.12 4.25
C VAL A 134 3.23 4.00 5.39
N PHE A 135 4.13 3.45 6.18
CA PHE A 135 4.76 4.14 7.30
C PHE A 135 5.64 5.33 6.88
N GLN A 136 6.34 5.26 5.73
CA GLN A 136 7.14 6.38 5.23
C GLN A 136 6.25 7.56 4.81
N LYS A 137 5.11 7.31 4.15
CA LYS A 137 4.16 8.38 3.79
C LYS A 137 3.60 9.11 5.00
N ILE A 138 3.26 8.38 6.07
CA ILE A 138 2.76 9.00 7.30
C ILE A 138 3.85 9.85 7.96
N ILE A 139 5.09 9.35 8.01
CA ILE A 139 6.23 10.11 8.52
C ILE A 139 6.43 11.39 7.69
N ASP A 140 6.48 11.27 6.37
CA ASP A 140 6.71 12.41 5.47
C ASP A 140 5.58 13.44 5.59
N LEU A 141 4.33 13.01 5.75
CA LEU A 141 3.19 13.89 6.01
C LEU A 141 3.34 14.66 7.33
N ILE A 142 3.71 13.98 8.40
CA ILE A 142 3.92 14.61 9.72
C ILE A 142 5.06 15.64 9.67
N PHE A 143 6.21 15.28 9.09
CA PHE A 143 7.34 16.21 8.97
C PHE A 143 7.04 17.39 8.04
N LYS A 144 6.24 17.18 6.99
CA LYS A 144 5.82 18.26 6.10
C LYS A 144 4.88 19.24 6.80
N GLU A 145 3.95 18.75 7.61
CA GLU A 145 3.09 19.61 8.44
C GLU A 145 3.89 20.39 9.50
N GLU A 146 4.96 19.82 10.05
CA GLU A 146 5.85 20.55 10.97
C GLU A 146 6.62 21.67 10.27
N GLN A 147 7.10 21.46 9.04
CA GLN A 147 7.84 22.47 8.27
C GLN A 147 6.97 23.61 7.71
N GLU A 148 5.68 23.37 7.47
CA GLU A 148 4.75 24.42 7.01
C GLU A 148 4.17 25.27 8.17
N ASN A 149 4.37 24.83 9.42
CA ASN A 149 3.90 25.52 10.62
C ASN A 149 5.01 26.25 11.41
N GLU A 150 6.25 26.26 10.91
CA GLU A 150 7.34 27.16 11.32
C GLU A 150 7.45 28.36 10.37
#